data_AF-A0A0U1DCZ0-F1
#
_entry.id   AF-A0A0U1DCZ0-F1
#
_cell.length_a   1.000
_cell.length_b   1.000
_cell.length_c   1.000
_cell.angle_alpha   90.00
_cell.angle_beta   90.00
_cell.angle_gamma   90.00
#
_symmetry.space_group_name_H-M   'P 1'
#
loop_
_entity.id
_entity.type
_entity.pdbx_description
1 polymer ?
#
loop_
_entity_poly.entity_id
_entity_poly.type
_entity_poly.pdbx_seq_one_letter_code
_entity_poly.pdbx_strand_id
1 'polypeptide(L)' 'MIDGLTGVQRVYFGWAQVWRTKSREAEAIRRLAVDPHSPPEFRCNGVIRNIDSFYEAFDVSDTDELYLEPDKRVRIWN' A
#
# COMPACT_ATOMS: atom_id res chain seq x y z
N MET A 1 1.90 15.31 16.99
CA MET A 1 0.71 14.73 16.32
C MET A 1 0.00 15.84 15.57
N ILE A 2 -0.53 15.58 14.37
CA ILE A 2 -1.41 16.49 13.62
C ILE A 2 -2.64 15.67 13.23
N ASP A 3 -3.83 16.17 13.55
CA ASP A 3 -5.12 15.48 13.33
C ASP A 3 -5.15 14.04 13.88
N GLY A 4 -4.49 13.81 15.02
CA GLY A 4 -4.41 12.48 15.63
C GLY A 4 -3.43 11.51 14.95
N LEU A 5 -2.67 11.95 13.95
CA LEU A 5 -1.71 11.10 13.22
C LEU A 5 -0.25 11.45 13.55
N THR A 6 0.59 10.42 13.65
CA THR A 6 2.05 10.56 13.73
C THR A 6 2.64 11.07 12.41
N GLY A 7 3.91 11.49 12.41
CA GLY A 7 4.58 11.91 11.17
C GLY A 7 4.63 10.80 10.12
N VAL A 8 5.01 9.59 10.54
CA VAL A 8 5.10 8.40 9.67
C VAL A 8 3.73 7.99 9.14
N GLN A 9 2.70 7.98 9.99
CA GLN A 9 1.32 7.69 9.55
C GLN A 9 0.86 8.68 8.48
N ARG A 10 1.22 9.98 8.59
CA ARG A 10 0.88 10.97 7.55
C ARG A 10 1.61 10.74 6.23
N VAL A 11 2.82 10.19 6.23
CA VAL A 11 3.50 9.77 4.99
C VAL A 11 2.71 8.66 4.29
N TYR A 12 2.24 7.65 5.05
CA TYR A 12 1.42 6.58 4.49
C TYR A 12 0.04 7.06 3.99
N PHE A 13 -0.61 7.96 4.73
CA PHE A 13 -1.84 8.61 4.26
C PHE A 13 -1.56 9.44 2.99
N GLY A 14 -0.42 10.13 2.95
CA GLY A 14 0.08 10.85 1.78
C GLY A 14 0.28 9.95 0.56
N TRP A 15 0.84 8.76 0.75
CA TRP A 15 0.96 7.75 -0.30
C TRP A 15 -0.40 7.25 -0.78
N ALA A 16 -1.27 6.87 0.16
CA ALA A 16 -2.59 6.31 -0.15
C ALA A 16 -3.50 7.31 -0.89
N GLN A 17 -3.51 8.59 -0.48
CA GLN A 17 -4.38 9.60 -1.11
C GLN A 17 -4.03 9.87 -2.57
N VAL A 18 -2.76 9.77 -2.96
CA VAL A 18 -2.30 9.99 -4.35
C VAL A 18 -2.81 8.88 -5.27
N TRP A 19 -3.07 7.68 -4.73
CA TRP A 19 -3.64 6.55 -5.45
C TRP A 19 -5.17 6.47 -5.43
N ARG A 20 -5.87 7.48 -4.90
CA ARG A 20 -7.34 7.51 -4.90
C ARG A 20 -7.88 7.61 -6.32
N THR A 21 -8.15 6.46 -6.95
CA THR A 21 -8.61 6.33 -8.33
C THR A 21 -9.55 5.14 -8.45
N LYS A 22 -10.54 5.23 -9.34
CA LYS A 22 -11.37 4.09 -9.73
C LYS A 22 -11.61 4.12 -11.24
N SER A 23 -11.67 2.95 -11.85
CA SER A 23 -11.96 2.78 -13.27
C SER A 23 -13.29 2.06 -13.45
N ARG A 24 -13.96 2.29 -14.59
CA ARG A 24 -15.07 1.43 -15.01
C ARG A 24 -14.50 0.03 -15.31
N GLU A 25 -15.31 -0.99 -15.11
CA GLU A 25 -14.89 -2.40 -15.26
C GLU A 25 -14.19 -2.67 -16.61
N ALA A 26 -14.80 -2.26 -17.73
CA ALA A 26 -14.19 -2.45 -19.05
C ALA A 26 -12.80 -1.79 -19.18
N GLU A 27 -12.60 -0.62 -18.58
CA GLU A 27 -11.31 0.05 -18.58
C GLU A 27 -10.32 -0.61 -17.61
N ALA A 28 -10.78 -1.12 -16.47
CA ALA A 28 -9.95 -1.90 -15.56
C ALA A 28 -9.43 -3.17 -16.24
N ILE A 29 -10.30 -3.92 -16.93
CA ILE A 29 -9.92 -5.10 -17.72
C ILE A 29 -8.92 -4.72 -18.81
N ARG A 30 -9.17 -3.63 -19.55
CA ARG A 30 -8.25 -3.16 -20.59
C ARG A 30 -6.87 -2.83 -20.02
N ARG A 31 -6.81 -2.11 -18.89
CA ARG A 31 -5.56 -1.74 -18.23
C ARG A 31 -4.79 -2.94 -17.72
N LEU A 32 -5.46 -3.94 -17.16
CA LEU A 32 -4.81 -5.20 -16.77
C LEU A 32 -4.07 -5.87 -17.94
N ALA A 33 -4.53 -5.66 -19.19
CA ALA A 33 -3.89 -6.23 -20.36
C ALA A 33 -2.74 -5.40 -20.94
N VAL A 34 -2.72 -4.07 -20.74
CA VAL A 34 -1.80 -3.18 -21.49
C VAL A 34 -1.07 -2.12 -20.66
N ASP A 35 -1.52 -1.83 -19.44
CA ASP A 35 -0.89 -0.85 -18.56
C ASP A 35 0.22 -1.56 -17.76
N PRO A 36 1.50 -1.14 -17.88
CA PRO A 36 2.57 -1.74 -17.09
C PRO A 36 2.48 -1.41 -15.60
N HIS A 37 1.66 -0.45 -15.21
CA HIS A 37 1.46 -0.09 -13.82
C HIS A 37 0.40 -0.99 -13.17
N SER A 38 0.69 -1.46 -11.95
CA SER A 38 -0.34 -2.13 -11.14
C SER A 38 -1.55 -1.22 -10.92
N PRO A 39 -2.77 -1.79 -10.76
CA PRO A 39 -3.94 -1.03 -10.36
C PRO A 39 -3.71 -0.22 -9.07
N PRO A 40 -4.37 0.94 -8.90
CA PRO A 40 -4.09 1.87 -7.80
C PRO A 40 -4.16 1.25 -6.40
N GLU A 41 -5.14 0.36 -6.17
CA GLU A 41 -5.30 -0.36 -4.90
C GLU A 41 -4.09 -1.24 -4.56
N PHE A 42 -3.45 -1.85 -5.57
CA PHE A 42 -2.25 -2.65 -5.38
C PHE A 42 -0.99 -1.80 -5.28
N ARG A 43 -0.93 -0.63 -5.95
CA ARG A 43 0.14 0.35 -5.73
C ARG A 43 0.15 0.88 -4.30
N CYS A 44 -1.03 1.08 -3.73
CA CYS A 44 -1.17 1.45 -2.32
C CYS A 44 -0.79 0.28 -1.40
N ASN A 45 -1.57 -0.81 -1.43
CA ASN A 45 -1.50 -1.85 -0.40
C ASN A 45 -0.37 -2.87 -0.62
N GLY A 46 -0.06 -3.20 -1.88
CA GLY A 46 0.97 -4.19 -2.22
C GLY A 46 2.39 -3.70 -1.90
N VAL A 47 2.62 -2.39 -1.95
CA VAL A 47 3.92 -1.79 -1.60
C VAL A 47 4.12 -1.76 -0.09
N ILE A 48 3.18 -1.20 0.67
CA ILE A 48 3.39 -0.91 2.11
C ILE A 48 3.56 -2.18 2.96
N ARG A 49 2.95 -3.30 2.56
CA ARG A 49 3.11 -4.59 3.28
C ARG A 49 4.53 -5.17 3.22
N ASN A 50 5.41 -4.65 2.35
CA ASN A 50 6.82 -5.01 2.27
C ASN A 50 7.74 -4.05 3.05
N ILE A 51 7.19 -3.02 3.71
CA ILE A 51 7.95 -1.97 4.39
C ILE A 51 7.77 -2.11 5.90
N ASP A 52 8.85 -2.33 6.66
CA ASP A 52 8.74 -2.59 8.11
C ASP A 52 8.11 -1.44 8.90
N SER A 53 8.42 -0.19 8.54
CA SER A 53 7.84 0.98 9.23
C SER A 53 6.32 1.07 9.10
N PHE A 54 5.68 0.34 8.17
CA PHE A 54 4.22 0.26 8.10
C PHE A 54 3.67 -0.54 9.28
N TYR A 55 4.34 -1.63 9.64
CA TYR A 55 3.94 -2.48 10.76
C TYR A 55 4.03 -1.72 12.08
N GLU A 56 5.12 -0.98 12.29
CA GLU A 56 5.30 -0.14 13.48
C GLU A 56 4.34 1.04 13.52
N ALA A 57 4.10 1.70 12.37
CA ALA A 57 3.28 2.91 12.32
C ALA A 57 1.80 2.63 12.61
N PHE A 58 1.31 1.42 12.34
CA PHE A 58 -0.10 1.05 12.48
C PHE A 58 -0.34 -0.13 13.42
N ASP A 59 0.70 -0.59 14.13
CA ASP A 59 0.63 -1.73 15.05
C ASP A 59 0.06 -3.00 14.38
N VAL A 60 0.57 -3.30 13.18
CA VAL A 60 0.07 -4.40 12.34
C VAL A 60 0.54 -5.75 12.90
N SER A 61 -0.43 -6.60 13.22
CA SER A 61 -0.26 -7.95 13.75
C SER A 61 -0.49 -9.03 12.69
N ASP A 62 -0.22 -10.29 13.02
CA ASP A 62 -0.47 -11.45 12.16
C ASP A 62 -1.95 -11.71 11.87
N THR A 63 -2.86 -11.06 12.59
CA THR A 63 -4.31 -11.13 12.36
C THR A 63 -4.82 -10.14 11.31
N ASP A 64 -3.99 -9.17 10.91
CA ASP A 64 -4.38 -8.12 9.97
C ASP A 64 -4.22 -8.57 8.50
N GLU A 65 -5.19 -8.22 7.64
CA GLU A 65 -5.26 -8.67 6.24
C GLU A 65 -3.99 -8.38 5.42
N LEU A 66 -3.35 -7.23 5.66
CA LEU A 66 -2.15 -6.82 4.93
C LEU A 66 -0.85 -7.36 5.54
N TYR A 67 -0.90 -8.09 6.66
CA TYR A 67 0.28 -8.69 7.25
C TYR A 67 1.01 -9.61 6.28
N LEU A 68 2.33 -9.59 6.34
CA LEU A 68 3.20 -10.52 5.64
C LEU A 68 4.33 -10.91 6.59
N GLU A 69 4.61 -12.21 6.69
CA GLU A 69 5.71 -12.73 7.51
C GLU A 69 7.02 -12.03 7.13
N PRO A 70 7.90 -11.69 8.10
CA PRO A 70 9.10 -10.89 7.83
C PRO A 70 10.02 -11.45 6.74
N ASP A 71 10.12 -12.78 6.62
CA ASP A 71 10.93 -13.49 5.62
C ASP A 71 10.29 -13.53 4.23
N LYS A 72 8.97 -13.29 4.13
CA LYS A 72 8.23 -13.18 2.87
C LYS A 72 8.16 -11.75 2.34
N ARG A 73 8.62 -10.74 3.12
CA ARG A 73 8.69 -9.35 2.68
C ARG A 73 9.82 -9.17 1.67
N VAL A 74 9.48 -8.65 0.50
CA VAL A 74 10.45 -8.40 -0.55
C VAL A 74 11.27 -7.15 -0.21
N ARG A 75 12.60 -7.29 -0.26
CA ARG A 75 13.56 -6.18 -0.14
C ARG A 75 14.46 -6.17 -1.35
N ILE A 76 14.49 -5.03 -2.04
CA ILE A 76 15.38 -4.84 -3.20
C ILE A 76 16.44 -3.81 -2.84
N TRP A 77 16.01 -2.63 -2.39
CA TRP A 77 16.89 -1.50 -2.07
C TRP A 77 16.65 -0.92 -0.67
N ASN A 78 15.76 -1.53 0.11
CA ASN A 78 15.32 -1.11 1.43
C ASN A 78 15.65 -2.14 2.51
#